data_AF-A0A553ZT15-F1
#
_entry.id   AF-A0A553ZT15-F1
#
_cell.length_a   1.000
_cell.length_b   1.000
_cell.length_c   1.000
_cell.angle_alpha   90.00
_cell.angle_beta   90.00
_cell.angle_gamma   90.00
#
_symmetry.space_group_name_H-M   'P 1'
#
loop_
_entity.id
_entity.type
_entity.pdbx_description
1 polymer ?
#
loop_
_entity_poly.entity_id
_entity_poly.type
_entity_poly.pdbx_seq_one_letter_code
_entity_poly.pdbx_strand_id
1 'polypeptide(L)'
;EVRELLSQYDFPGDDTPIVRGSALKALEGDAEWEAKILELAGSLDSYIPEPERAIDKPFLLPIEDVFSISGRGTVVTGRVERGIIKVGEEVEIVGIKETQK
;
A
#
# COMPACT_ATOMS: atom_id res chain seq x y z
N GLU A 1 18.20 -10.63 -18.28
CA GLU A 1 17.82 -11.33 -17.04
C GLU A 1 16.61 -10.70 -16.34
N VAL A 2 16.72 -9.65 -15.50
CA VAL A 2 15.55 -9.12 -14.76
C VAL A 2 14.41 -8.64 -15.67
N ARG A 3 14.74 -7.89 -16.74
CA ARG A 3 13.75 -7.41 -17.71
C ARG A 3 13.06 -8.56 -18.46
N GLU A 4 13.83 -9.56 -18.86
CA GLU A 4 13.30 -10.74 -19.55
C GLU A 4 12.36 -11.53 -18.64
N LEU A 5 12.69 -11.65 -17.34
CA LEU A 5 11.83 -12.30 -16.37
C LEU A 5 10.51 -11.53 -16.18
N LEU A 6 10.54 -10.20 -16.13
CA LEU A 6 9.31 -9.40 -16.09
C LEU A 6 8.44 -9.65 -17.33
N SER A 7 9.04 -9.60 -18.51
CA SER A 7 8.33 -9.85 -19.77
C SER A 7 7.77 -11.27 -19.88
N GLN A 8 8.39 -12.27 -19.23
CA GLN A 8 7.88 -13.64 -19.16
C GLN A 8 6.57 -13.76 -18.36
N TYR A 9 6.30 -12.84 -17.43
CA TYR A 9 5.09 -12.82 -16.60
C TYR A 9 4.16 -11.65 -16.94
N ASP A 10 4.16 -11.23 -18.22
CA ASP A 10 3.27 -10.20 -18.76
C ASP A 10 3.43 -8.80 -18.13
N PHE A 11 4.58 -8.51 -17.51
CA PHE A 11 4.93 -7.17 -17.08
C PHE A 11 5.73 -6.43 -18.17
N PRO A 12 5.66 -5.09 -18.24
CA PRO A 12 6.39 -4.29 -19.23
C PRO A 12 7.89 -4.22 -18.92
N GLY A 13 8.61 -5.32 -19.15
CA GLY A 13 10.02 -5.48 -18.77
C GLY A 13 10.96 -4.46 -19.40
N ASP A 14 10.68 -3.98 -20.61
CA ASP A 14 11.51 -2.98 -21.31
C ASP A 14 11.29 -1.56 -20.78
N ASP A 15 10.05 -1.21 -20.44
CA ASP A 15 9.67 0.13 -19.98
C ASP A 15 9.77 0.31 -18.46
N THR A 16 9.89 -0.79 -17.70
CA THR A 16 9.97 -0.74 -16.23
C THR A 16 11.22 0.05 -15.78
N PRO A 17 11.08 1.09 -14.95
CA PRO A 17 12.22 1.83 -14.40
C PRO A 17 13.10 0.92 -13.52
N ILE A 18 14.42 0.95 -13.73
CA ILE A 18 15.38 0.20 -12.89
C ILE A 18 16.47 1.16 -12.43
N VAL A 19 16.39 1.58 -11.17
CA VAL A 19 17.39 2.45 -10.52
C VAL A 19 18.47 1.59 -9.87
N ARG A 20 19.74 1.87 -10.21
CA ARG A 20 20.90 1.20 -9.60
C ARG A 20 21.38 2.04 -8.41
N GLY A 21 21.24 1.50 -7.20
CA GLY A 21 21.59 2.20 -5.95
C GLY A 21 22.11 1.26 -4.87
N SER A 22 22.42 1.83 -3.70
CA SER A 22 22.83 1.10 -2.50
C SER A 22 22.07 1.64 -1.30
N ALA A 23 21.13 0.84 -0.76
CA ALA A 23 20.32 1.24 0.40
C ALA A 23 21.18 1.41 1.66
N LEU A 24 22.23 0.59 1.83
CA LEU A 24 23.13 0.68 2.96
C LEU A 24 23.86 2.03 2.99
N LYS A 25 24.49 2.41 1.86
CA LYS A 25 25.24 3.66 1.78
C LYS A 25 24.34 4.90 1.85
N ALA A 26 23.14 4.81 1.28
CA ALA A 26 22.14 5.86 1.44
C ALA A 26 21.77 6.05 2.92
N LEU A 27 21.58 4.95 3.67
CA LEU A 27 21.29 5.02 5.11
C LEU A 27 22.48 5.54 5.94
N GLU A 28 23.71 5.30 5.48
CA GLU A 28 24.93 5.85 6.07
C GLU A 28 25.14 7.35 5.76
N GLY A 29 24.28 7.97 4.94
CA GLY A 29 24.31 9.41 4.64
C GLY A 29 25.18 9.79 3.45
N ASP A 30 25.56 8.84 2.59
CA ASP A 30 26.29 9.13 1.35
C ASP A 30 25.34 9.72 0.30
N ALA A 31 25.49 11.01 0.03
CA ALA A 31 24.63 11.80 -0.85
C ALA A 31 24.49 11.23 -2.27
N GLU A 32 25.50 10.53 -2.79
CA GLU A 32 25.40 9.88 -4.12
C GLU A 32 24.31 8.81 -4.11
N TRP A 33 24.20 8.03 -3.03
CA TRP A 33 23.26 6.93 -2.91
C TRP A 33 21.90 7.38 -2.38
N GLU A 34 21.85 8.42 -1.54
CA GLU A 34 20.59 9.08 -1.18
C GLU A 34 19.87 9.61 -2.42
N ALA A 35 20.60 10.20 -3.37
CA ALA A 35 20.03 10.68 -4.63
C ALA A 35 19.36 9.56 -5.44
N LYS A 36 19.84 8.31 -5.33
CA LYS A 36 19.20 7.15 -5.98
C LYS A 36 17.88 6.75 -5.33
N ILE A 37 17.71 6.98 -4.03
CA ILE A 37 16.42 6.77 -3.36
C ILE A 37 15.41 7.82 -3.82
N LEU A 38 15.85 9.08 -4.00
CA LEU A 38 15.00 10.14 -4.55
C LEU A 38 14.62 9.87 -6.02
N GLU A 39 15.56 9.37 -6.83
CA GLU A 39 15.28 8.92 -8.21
C GLU A 39 14.23 7.79 -8.24
N LEU A 40 14.35 6.82 -7.32
CA LEU A 40 13.36 5.76 -7.18
C LEU A 40 11.99 6.31 -6.76
N ALA A 41 11.94 7.22 -5.79
CA ALA A 41 10.70 7.87 -5.36
C ALA A 41 10.02 8.63 -6.52
N GLY A 42 10.78 9.38 -7.31
CA GLY A 42 10.25 10.05 -8.50
C GLY A 42 9.72 9.07 -9.56
N SER A 43 10.27 7.86 -9.64
CA SER A 43 9.72 6.80 -10.49
C SER A 43 8.38 6.28 -9.97
N LEU A 44 8.19 6.21 -8.64
CA LEU A 44 6.88 5.87 -8.06
C LEU A 44 5.82 6.91 -8.45
N ASP A 45 6.16 8.19 -8.37
CA ASP A 45 5.24 9.29 -8.68
C ASP A 45 4.86 9.37 -10.17
N SER A 46 5.79 9.02 -11.07
CA SER A 46 5.61 9.21 -12.51
C SER A 46 5.19 7.94 -13.28
N TYR A 47 5.61 6.76 -12.83
CA TYR A 47 5.36 5.51 -13.53
C TYR A 47 4.09 4.80 -13.03
N ILE A 48 3.78 4.91 -11.74
CA ILE A 48 2.59 4.30 -11.16
C ILE A 48 1.44 5.32 -11.22
N PRO A 49 0.40 5.09 -12.03
CA PRO A 49 -0.72 6.02 -12.09
C PRO A 49 -1.44 6.09 -10.75
N GLU A 50 -2.02 7.26 -10.45
CA GLU A 50 -2.84 7.41 -9.26
C GLU A 50 -4.02 6.42 -9.30
N PRO A 51 -4.17 5.54 -8.29
CA PRO A 51 -5.24 4.56 -8.29
C PRO A 51 -6.58 5.25 -8.05
N GLU A 52 -7.59 4.87 -8.85
CA GLU A 52 -8.95 5.37 -8.65
C GLU A 52 -9.50 4.93 -7.29
N ARG A 53 -9.93 5.89 -6.48
CA ARG A 53 -10.51 5.62 -5.17
C ARG A 53 -12.01 5.39 -5.31
N ALA A 54 -12.48 4.21 -4.93
CA ALA A 54 -13.89 3.84 -5.00
C ALA A 54 -14.72 4.42 -3.83
N ILE A 55 -14.72 5.75 -3.67
CA ILE A 55 -15.35 6.44 -2.52
C ILE A 55 -16.87 6.45 -2.55
N ASP A 56 -17.49 6.31 -3.72
CA ASP A 56 -18.95 6.35 -3.90
C ASP A 56 -19.63 4.99 -3.63
N LYS A 57 -18.85 3.95 -3.30
CA LYS A 57 -19.37 2.62 -2.97
C LYS A 57 -19.65 2.52 -1.46
N PRO A 58 -20.46 1.54 -1.02
CA PRO A 58 -20.63 1.27 0.41
C PRO A 58 -19.29 0.94 1.09
N PHE A 59 -19.12 1.39 2.33
CA PHE A 59 -17.92 1.17 3.13
C PHE A 59 -17.56 -0.32 3.21
N LEU A 60 -16.29 -0.63 2.96
CA LEU A 60 -15.72 -1.95 3.19
C LEU A 60 -14.23 -1.80 3.58
N LEU A 61 -13.86 -2.45 4.68
CA LEU A 61 -12.50 -2.51 5.19
C LEU A 61 -12.12 -3.98 5.42
N PRO A 62 -11.19 -4.55 4.64
CA PRO A 62 -10.57 -5.83 4.95
C PRO A 62 -9.74 -5.70 6.22
N ILE A 63 -10.03 -6.51 7.23
CA ILE A 63 -9.30 -6.50 8.51
C ILE A 63 -7.98 -7.23 8.32
N GLU A 64 -6.87 -6.51 8.50
CA GLU A 64 -5.50 -7.03 8.45
C GLU A 64 -5.05 -7.57 9.81
N ASP A 65 -5.31 -6.82 10.89
CA ASP A 65 -4.98 -7.22 12.26
C ASP A 65 -5.90 -6.58 13.31
N VAL A 66 -5.91 -7.14 14.52
CA VAL A 66 -6.77 -6.75 15.64
C VAL A 66 -5.97 -6.53 16.91
N PHE A 67 -6.14 -5.36 17.52
CA PHE A 67 -5.47 -4.95 18.75
C PHE A 67 -6.48 -4.65 19.85
N SER A 68 -6.05 -4.86 21.11
CA SER A 68 -6.78 -4.39 22.29
C SER A 68 -5.96 -3.31 22.97
N ILE A 69 -6.44 -2.07 22.92
CA ILE A 69 -5.74 -0.91 23.47
C ILE A 69 -6.39 -0.52 24.80
N SER A 70 -5.62 -0.61 25.88
CA SER A 70 -6.09 -0.25 27.23
C SER A 70 -6.67 1.17 27.26
N GLY A 71 -7.89 1.30 27.79
CA GLY A 71 -8.61 2.58 27.86
C GLY A 71 -9.23 3.09 26.54
N ARG A 72 -9.08 2.37 25.41
CA ARG A 72 -9.72 2.72 24.13
C ARG A 72 -10.62 1.60 23.57
N GLY A 73 -10.31 0.34 23.87
CA GLY A 73 -11.06 -0.82 23.39
C GLY A 73 -10.37 -1.54 22.24
N THR A 74 -11.15 -2.30 21.48
CA THR A 74 -10.68 -3.09 20.32
C THR A 74 -10.51 -2.19 19.10
N VAL A 75 -9.37 -2.32 18.43
CA VAL A 75 -9.04 -1.58 17.21
C VAL A 75 -8.69 -2.58 16.13
N VAL A 76 -9.38 -2.51 14.99
CA VAL A 76 -9.04 -3.26 13.78
C VAL A 76 -8.22 -2.35 12.85
N THR A 77 -7.29 -2.93 12.12
CA THR A 77 -6.43 -2.21 11.16
C THR A 77 -6.60 -2.76 9.76
N GLY A 78 -6.42 -1.90 8.76
CA GLY A 78 -6.45 -2.26 7.35
C GLY A 78 -6.64 -1.04 6.46
N ARG A 79 -6.36 -1.20 5.16
CA ARG A 79 -6.70 -0.17 4.16
C ARG A 79 -8.17 -0.27 3.78
N VAL A 80 -8.90 0.84 3.87
CA VAL A 80 -10.27 0.94 3.34
C VAL A 80 -10.24 0.61 1.84
N GLU A 81 -10.94 -0.45 1.45
CA GLU A 81 -10.98 -0.89 0.06
C GLU A 81 -11.90 0.04 -0.75
N ARG A 82 -13.02 0.45 -0.16
CA ARG A 82 -14.01 1.31 -0.80
C ARG A 82 -14.91 2.02 0.21
N GLY A 83 -15.57 3.07 -0.26
CA GLY A 83 -16.48 3.89 0.53
C GLY A 83 -15.77 4.77 1.55
N ILE A 84 -16.58 5.34 2.44
CA ILE A 84 -16.15 6.25 3.51
C ILE A 84 -16.85 5.79 4.79
N ILE A 85 -16.11 5.80 5.90
CA ILE A 85 -16.64 5.60 7.25
C ILE A 85 -16.41 6.86 8.08
N LYS A 86 -17.41 7.27 8.85
CA LYS A 86 -17.31 8.36 9.82
C LYS A 86 -17.47 7.84 11.23
N VAL A 87 -16.91 8.57 12.18
CA VAL A 87 -17.03 8.23 13.60
C VAL A 87 -18.52 8.23 13.99
N GLY A 88 -18.96 7.14 14.61
CA GLY A 88 -20.34 6.95 15.07
C GLY A 88 -21.27 6.29 14.06
N GLU A 89 -20.82 6.03 12.82
CA GLU A 89 -21.58 5.19 11.88
C GLU A 89 -21.54 3.73 12.33
N GLU A 90 -22.68 3.06 12.29
CA GLU A 90 -22.77 1.63 12.55
C GLU A 90 -22.14 0.83 11.40
N VAL A 91 -21.55 -0.31 11.72
CA VAL A 91 -20.88 -1.19 10.76
C VAL A 91 -21.28 -2.64 11.00
N GLU A 92 -21.01 -3.52 10.04
CA GLU A 92 -21.18 -4.96 10.22
C GLU A 92 -19.83 -5.66 10.07
N ILE A 93 -19.50 -6.56 11.00
CA ILE A 93 -18.35 -7.46 10.89
C ILE A 93 -18.82 -8.74 10.21
N VAL A 94 -18.48 -8.89 8.93
CA VAL A 94 -18.92 -10.00 8.08
C VAL A 94 -17.76 -10.94 7.75
N GLY A 95 -17.98 -12.24 7.92
CA GLY A 95 -17.06 -13.30 7.47
C GLY A 95 -16.61 -14.24 8.60
N ILE A 96 -16.26 -15.47 8.23
CA ILE A 96 -15.87 -16.62 9.09
C ILE A 96 -16.94 -17.03 10.13
N LYS A 97 -17.43 -16.09 10.95
CA LYS A 97 -18.47 -16.26 11.96
C LYS A 97 -19.77 -15.57 11.50
N GLU A 98 -20.83 -15.76 12.27
CA GLU A 98 -22.09 -15.03 12.07
C GLU A 98 -21.86 -13.51 12.15
N THR A 99 -22.52 -12.78 11.25
CA THR A 99 -22.41 -11.32 11.14
C THR A 99 -22.82 -10.65 12.46
N GLN A 100 -21.98 -9.72 12.92
CA GLN A 100 -22.26 -8.88 14.09
C GLN A 100 -22.40 -7.42 13.67
N LYS A 101 -23.31 -6.69 14.32
CA LYS A 101 -23.49 -5.23 14.21
C LYS A 101 -22.74 -4.53 15.33
#